data_AF-A0A959FUF4-F1
#
_entry.id   AF-A0A959FUF4-F1
#
_cell.length_a   1.000
_cell.length_b   1.000
_cell.length_c   1.000
_cell.angle_alpha   90.00
_cell.angle_beta   90.00
_cell.angle_gamma   90.00
#
_symmetry.space_group_name_H-M   'P 1'
#
loop_
_entity.id
_entity.type
_entity.pdbx_description
1 polymer ?
#
loop_
_entity_poly.entity_id
_entity_poly.type
_entity_poly.pdbx_seq_one_letter_code
_entity_poly.pdbx_strand_id
1 'polypeptide(L)'
;MNYQNGAAVPSIGRSIAMKTLFQLLFLFAWLLAFPCKAQYHFDHARRISTAEGLPSDVVNAFAEDRYGFVWIGTGKGLCRYDGSQVFQVKPSAPDSVFLPSESIRSLFCKGDSLFIGTEKGLSILDLKSWHFKNVDPSRSRPDLDQNIRDRFFVRDIYEDRQGDLWLAPAFEGFVRWDTRADRLDYFPLTYSEA
;
A
#
# COMPACT_ATOMS: atom_id res chain seq x y z
N MET A 1 -15.85 66.28 59.80
CA MET A 1 -14.90 66.54 58.70
C MET A 1 -14.38 65.21 58.20
N ASN A 2 -14.25 65.09 56.87
CA ASN A 2 -13.55 64.07 56.09
C ASN A 2 -14.28 62.79 55.63
N TYR A 3 -14.61 62.86 54.33
CA TYR A 3 -14.76 61.83 53.31
C TYR A 3 -13.96 60.53 53.53
N GLN A 4 -14.62 59.40 53.28
CA GLN A 4 -13.99 58.21 52.71
C GLN A 4 -14.85 57.76 51.52
N ASN A 5 -14.37 58.09 50.31
CA ASN A 5 -14.88 57.63 49.03
C ASN A 5 -14.58 56.14 48.87
N GLY A 6 -15.60 55.28 49.01
CA GLY A 6 -15.54 53.89 48.56
C GLY A 6 -16.26 53.76 47.23
N ALA A 7 -15.58 53.99 46.11
CA ALA A 7 -16.13 53.71 44.78
C ALA A 7 -16.38 52.19 44.67
N ALA A 8 -17.65 51.79 44.65
CA ALA A 8 -18.05 50.40 44.42
C ALA A 8 -17.65 50.02 42.99
N VAL A 9 -16.63 49.17 42.87
CA VAL A 9 -16.22 48.58 41.59
C VAL A 9 -17.40 47.76 41.03
N PRO A 10 -17.80 47.92 39.75
CA PRO A 10 -19.03 47.31 39.26
C PRO A 10 -18.94 45.78 39.27
N SER A 11 -19.82 45.14 40.04
CA SER A 11 -19.94 43.67 40.18
C SER A 11 -20.43 42.95 38.92
N ILE A 12 -20.83 43.70 37.89
CA ILE A 12 -21.39 43.21 36.63
C ILE A 12 -20.38 42.35 35.86
N GLY A 13 -19.10 42.73 35.86
CA GLY A 13 -18.03 41.97 35.19
C GLY A 13 -17.80 40.57 35.80
N ARG A 14 -17.99 40.43 37.12
CA ARG A 14 -17.87 39.14 37.81
C ARG A 14 -19.03 38.19 37.45
N SER A 15 -20.24 38.71 37.24
CA SER A 15 -21.41 37.90 36.89
C SER A 15 -21.31 37.33 35.47
N ILE A 16 -20.85 38.14 34.51
CA ILE A 16 -20.66 37.70 33.11
C ILE A 16 -19.53 36.68 33.03
N ALA A 17 -18.37 36.97 33.65
CA ALA A 17 -17.24 36.04 33.67
C ALA A 17 -17.60 34.68 34.28
N MET A 18 -18.42 34.67 35.33
CA MET A 18 -18.86 33.45 36.00
C MET A 18 -19.83 32.62 35.14
N LYS A 19 -20.71 33.27 34.36
CA LYS A 19 -21.59 32.57 33.40
C LYS A 19 -20.80 31.98 32.23
N THR A 20 -19.86 32.73 31.68
CA THR A 20 -18.99 32.24 30.60
C THR A 20 -18.14 31.07 31.08
N LEU A 21 -17.58 31.13 32.30
CA LEU A 21 -16.84 30.04 32.90
C LEU A 21 -17.70 28.79 33.06
N PHE A 22 -18.95 28.93 33.52
CA PHE A 22 -19.88 27.81 33.67
C PHE A 22 -20.25 27.18 32.32
N GLN A 23 -20.46 27.99 31.28
CA GLN A 23 -20.72 27.51 29.92
C GLN A 23 -19.51 26.75 29.34
N LEU A 24 -18.28 27.25 29.57
CA LEU A 24 -17.06 26.58 29.14
C LEU A 24 -16.84 25.25 29.88
N LEU A 25 -17.09 25.21 31.19
CA LEU A 25 -17.01 23.99 31.99
C LEU A 25 -18.06 22.96 31.57
N PHE A 26 -19.28 23.41 31.23
CA PHE A 26 -20.32 22.53 30.71
C PHE A 26 -19.93 21.97 29.33
N LEU A 27 -19.42 22.79 28.42
CA LEU A 27 -18.96 22.36 27.10
C LEU A 27 -17.77 21.38 27.21
N PHE A 28 -16.84 21.64 28.13
CA PHE A 28 -15.70 20.77 28.41
C PHE A 28 -16.12 19.43 29.01
N ALA A 29 -17.05 19.44 29.98
CA ALA A 29 -17.63 18.22 30.54
C ALA A 29 -18.40 17.42 29.46
N TRP A 30 -19.08 18.11 28.53
CA TRP A 30 -19.75 17.48 27.40
C TRP A 30 -18.76 16.82 26.43
N LEU A 31 -17.62 17.47 26.16
CA LEU A 31 -16.55 16.91 25.34
C LEU A 31 -15.87 15.69 26.00
N LEU A 32 -15.74 15.67 27.33
CA LEU A 32 -15.26 14.51 28.07
C LEU A 32 -16.27 13.35 28.16
N ALA A 33 -17.56 13.63 27.91
CA ALA A 33 -18.64 12.65 27.99
C ALA A 33 -18.87 11.86 26.69
N PHE A 34 -18.14 12.15 25.61
CA PHE A 34 -18.10 11.31 24.42
C PHE A 34 -16.95 10.31 24.54
N PRO A 35 -17.20 9.06 25.00
CA PRO A 35 -16.19 8.03 24.89
C PRO A 35 -15.88 7.85 23.40
N CYS A 36 -14.73 8.35 22.96
CA CYS A 36 -14.15 7.95 21.69
C CYS A 36 -13.79 6.47 21.82
N LYS A 37 -14.71 5.58 21.44
CA LYS A 37 -14.41 4.16 21.30
C LYS A 37 -13.51 4.02 20.07
N ALA A 38 -12.21 4.19 20.28
CA ALA A 38 -11.17 3.91 19.31
C ALA A 38 -10.73 2.43 19.34
N GLN A 39 -11.59 1.53 19.84
CA GLN A 39 -11.31 0.09 19.82
C GLN A 39 -12.02 -0.53 18.63
N TYR A 40 -11.25 -0.81 17.57
CA TYR A 40 -11.66 -1.73 16.51
C TYR A 40 -11.79 -3.13 17.14
N HIS A 41 -13.02 -3.51 17.49
CA HIS A 41 -13.32 -4.84 17.98
C HIS A 41 -13.46 -5.78 16.77
N PHE A 42 -12.42 -6.58 16.49
CA PHE A 42 -12.45 -7.59 15.42
C PHE A 42 -13.19 -8.85 15.92
N ASP A 43 -14.51 -8.76 16.08
CA ASP A 43 -15.31 -9.87 16.63
C ASP A 43 -15.51 -11.04 15.66
N HIS A 44 -15.23 -10.84 14.36
CA HIS A 44 -15.51 -11.83 13.32
C HIS A 44 -14.42 -11.86 12.25
N ALA A 45 -13.23 -12.36 12.60
CA ALA A 45 -12.19 -12.64 11.61
C ALA A 45 -12.48 -13.96 10.88
N ARG A 46 -12.67 -13.90 9.56
CA ARG A 46 -12.74 -15.10 8.72
C ARG A 46 -11.33 -15.53 8.35
N ARG A 47 -10.98 -16.79 8.66
CA ARG A 47 -9.74 -17.41 8.18
C ARG A 47 -9.92 -17.86 6.74
N ILE A 48 -8.93 -17.56 5.90
CA ILE A 48 -8.80 -18.08 4.55
C ILE A 48 -7.42 -18.74 4.48
N SER A 49 -7.38 -19.98 4.04
CA SER A 49 -6.20 -20.84 3.92
C SER A 49 -6.24 -21.59 2.59
N THR A 50 -5.30 -22.51 2.40
CA THR A 50 -5.30 -23.45 1.27
C THR A 50 -6.60 -24.25 1.17
N ALA A 51 -7.28 -24.54 2.29
CA ALA A 51 -8.57 -25.23 2.31
C ALA A 51 -9.70 -24.42 1.66
N GLU A 52 -9.60 -23.09 1.66
CA GLU A 52 -10.57 -22.17 1.07
C GLU A 52 -10.14 -21.65 -0.32
N GLY A 53 -9.05 -22.18 -0.87
CA GLY A 53 -8.62 -21.91 -2.24
C GLY A 53 -7.36 -21.06 -2.41
N LEU A 54 -6.70 -20.62 -1.33
CA LEU A 54 -5.39 -19.97 -1.46
C LEU A 54 -4.37 -20.93 -2.09
N PRO A 55 -3.50 -20.49 -3.02
CA PRO A 55 -2.44 -21.33 -3.57
C PRO A 55 -1.40 -21.79 -2.53
N SER A 56 -1.17 -20.99 -1.50
CA SER A 56 -0.29 -21.30 -0.36
C SER A 56 -0.72 -20.53 0.88
N ASP A 57 -0.51 -21.11 2.07
CA ASP A 57 -0.70 -20.43 3.36
C ASP A 57 0.38 -19.38 3.65
N VAL A 58 1.42 -19.29 2.82
CA VAL A 58 2.44 -18.24 2.87
C VAL A 58 2.00 -17.10 1.97
N VAL A 59 1.35 -16.09 2.54
CA VAL A 59 0.95 -14.86 1.86
C VAL A 59 2.10 -13.85 1.97
N ASN A 60 2.55 -13.33 0.82
CA ASN A 60 3.67 -12.37 0.75
C ASN A 60 3.19 -10.95 0.43
N ALA A 61 2.11 -10.81 -0.34
CA ALA A 61 1.65 -9.52 -0.83
C ALA A 61 0.13 -9.51 -1.06
N PHE A 62 -0.45 -8.32 -1.01
CA PHE A 62 -1.83 -8.09 -1.41
C PHE A 62 -1.97 -6.71 -2.06
N ALA A 63 -2.93 -6.57 -2.97
CA ALA A 63 -3.29 -5.30 -3.60
C ALA A 63 -4.79 -5.28 -3.88
N GLU A 64 -5.43 -4.13 -3.75
CA GLU A 64 -6.82 -3.94 -4.15
C GLU A 64 -6.84 -3.31 -5.55
N ASP A 65 -7.63 -3.86 -6.47
CA ASP A 65 -7.87 -3.22 -7.75
C ASP A 65 -9.03 -2.22 -7.67
N ARG A 66 -9.17 -1.39 -8.71
CA ARG A 66 -10.24 -0.39 -8.81
C ARG A 66 -11.66 -0.97 -8.90
N TYR A 67 -11.79 -2.29 -9.08
CA TYR A 67 -13.06 -3.00 -9.15
C TYR A 67 -13.47 -3.58 -7.78
N GLY A 68 -12.64 -3.38 -6.74
CA GLY A 68 -12.88 -3.86 -5.38
C GLY A 68 -12.44 -5.30 -5.16
N PHE A 69 -11.69 -5.90 -6.08
CA PHE A 69 -11.12 -7.23 -5.87
C PHE A 69 -9.77 -7.14 -5.16
N VAL A 70 -9.55 -8.06 -4.22
CA VAL A 70 -8.28 -8.18 -3.51
C VAL A 70 -7.43 -9.24 -4.19
N TRP A 71 -6.31 -8.83 -4.75
CA TRP A 71 -5.30 -9.72 -5.29
C TRP A 71 -4.35 -10.15 -4.17
N ILE A 72 -4.03 -11.44 -4.12
CA ILE A 72 -3.23 -12.05 -3.07
C ILE A 72 -2.10 -12.84 -3.72
N GLY A 73 -0.88 -12.40 -3.45
CA GLY A 73 0.35 -13.01 -3.89
C GLY A 73 0.88 -13.95 -2.82
N THR A 74 1.05 -15.22 -3.18
CA THR A 74 1.51 -16.25 -2.25
C THR A 74 2.86 -16.82 -2.68
N GLY A 75 3.46 -17.66 -1.84
CA GLY A 75 4.66 -18.41 -2.20
C GLY A 75 4.47 -19.44 -3.33
N LYS A 76 3.23 -19.73 -3.76
CA LYS A 76 2.91 -20.71 -4.82
C LYS A 76 1.84 -20.23 -5.81
N GLY A 77 1.72 -18.92 -6.00
CA GLY A 77 0.89 -18.36 -7.08
C GLY A 77 0.05 -17.18 -6.67
N LEU A 78 -0.69 -16.68 -7.67
CA LEU A 78 -1.60 -15.55 -7.56
C LEU A 78 -3.04 -16.04 -7.38
N CYS A 79 -3.78 -15.36 -6.52
CA CYS A 79 -5.23 -15.51 -6.49
C CYS A 79 -5.92 -14.16 -6.28
N ARG A 80 -7.22 -14.15 -6.53
CA ARG A 80 -8.10 -12.98 -6.40
C ARG A 80 -9.25 -13.33 -5.48
N TYR A 81 -9.59 -12.42 -4.58
CA TYR A 81 -10.66 -12.55 -3.60
C TYR A 81 -11.72 -11.49 -3.87
N ASP A 82 -12.99 -11.89 -3.91
CA ASP A 82 -14.13 -11.01 -4.20
C ASP A 82 -14.94 -10.57 -2.97
N GLY A 83 -14.42 -10.81 -1.77
CA GLY A 83 -15.16 -10.64 -0.52
C GLY A 83 -15.90 -11.89 -0.05
N SER A 84 -16.00 -12.92 -0.88
CA SER A 84 -16.67 -14.19 -0.55
C SER A 84 -15.81 -15.42 -0.86
N GLN A 85 -15.24 -15.48 -2.05
CA GLN A 85 -14.54 -16.62 -2.62
C GLN A 85 -13.14 -16.25 -3.13
N VAL A 86 -12.23 -17.21 -3.07
CA VAL A 86 -10.87 -17.11 -3.61
C VAL A 86 -10.83 -17.81 -4.97
N PHE A 87 -10.35 -17.10 -5.98
CA PHE A 87 -10.14 -17.58 -7.33
C PHE A 87 -8.66 -17.64 -7.62
N GLN A 88 -8.13 -18.86 -7.78
CA GLN A 88 -6.76 -19.04 -8.24
C GLN A 88 -6.62 -18.57 -9.69
N VAL A 89 -5.59 -17.79 -9.94
CA VAL A 89 -5.29 -17.29 -11.29
C VAL A 89 -4.38 -18.31 -11.95
N LYS A 90 -4.83 -18.83 -13.09
CA LYS A 90 -4.14 -19.88 -13.85
C LYS A 90 -3.76 -19.36 -15.24
N PRO A 91 -2.74 -19.94 -15.88
CA PRO A 91 -2.45 -19.67 -17.28
C PRO A 91 -3.70 -19.90 -18.13
N SER A 92 -4.13 -18.88 -18.87
CA SER A 92 -5.38 -18.94 -19.65
C SER A 92 -5.19 -19.49 -21.05
N ALA A 93 -3.95 -19.64 -21.54
CA ALA A 93 -3.64 -20.20 -22.85
C ALA A 93 -2.28 -20.94 -22.86
N PRO A 94 -2.11 -21.99 -23.69
CA PRO A 94 -0.84 -22.72 -23.86
C PRO A 94 0.34 -21.83 -24.30
N ASP A 95 0.05 -20.76 -25.05
CA ASP A 95 1.05 -19.83 -25.61
C ASP A 95 1.21 -18.54 -24.79
N SER A 96 0.43 -18.38 -23.72
CA SER A 96 0.61 -17.26 -22.80
C SER A 96 1.82 -17.55 -21.93
N VAL A 97 2.84 -16.71 -22.02
CA VAL A 97 3.93 -16.73 -21.03
C VAL A 97 3.32 -16.22 -19.72
N PHE A 98 2.90 -17.14 -18.85
CA PHE A 98 2.38 -16.85 -17.52
C PHE A 98 3.48 -16.23 -16.64
N LEU A 99 3.24 -16.13 -15.33
CA LEU A 99 4.20 -15.61 -14.36
C LEU A 99 5.58 -16.28 -14.50
N PRO A 100 6.68 -15.50 -14.45
CA PRO A 100 8.03 -16.05 -14.56
C PRO A 100 8.43 -16.89 -13.34
N SER A 101 7.74 -16.72 -12.21
CA SER A 101 7.79 -17.59 -11.03
C SER A 101 6.44 -17.59 -10.31
N GLU A 102 6.07 -18.71 -9.70
CA GLU A 102 4.89 -18.82 -8.84
C GLU A 102 5.10 -18.16 -7.47
N SER A 103 6.34 -17.94 -7.05
CA SER A 103 6.64 -17.24 -5.79
C SER A 103 6.51 -15.73 -6.01
N ILE A 104 5.36 -15.20 -5.57
CA ILE A 104 5.01 -13.78 -5.70
C ILE A 104 5.52 -13.04 -4.47
N ARG A 105 6.13 -11.88 -4.68
CA ARG A 105 6.79 -11.08 -3.65
C ARG A 105 6.15 -9.72 -3.46
N SER A 106 5.63 -9.13 -4.54
CA SER A 106 4.95 -7.84 -4.49
C SER A 106 3.81 -7.79 -5.49
N LEU A 107 2.79 -7.01 -5.14
CA LEU A 107 1.64 -6.71 -6.00
C LEU A 107 1.39 -5.21 -5.94
N PHE A 108 1.14 -4.61 -7.09
CA PHE A 108 0.80 -3.20 -7.18
C PHE A 108 -0.25 -2.98 -8.26
N CYS A 109 -1.35 -2.33 -7.92
CA CYS A 109 -2.43 -1.99 -8.84
C CYS A 109 -2.30 -0.54 -9.30
N LYS A 110 -2.32 -0.32 -10.62
CA LYS A 110 -2.40 1.02 -11.20
C LYS A 110 -3.35 1.01 -12.39
N GLY A 111 -4.47 1.71 -12.26
CA GLY A 111 -5.54 1.72 -13.26
C GLY A 111 -6.08 0.31 -13.49
N ASP A 112 -5.99 -0.17 -14.73
CA ASP A 112 -6.44 -1.50 -15.15
C ASP A 112 -5.26 -2.49 -15.28
N SER A 113 -4.13 -2.20 -14.61
CA SER A 113 -2.93 -3.02 -14.65
C SER A 113 -2.54 -3.48 -13.24
N LEU A 114 -2.33 -4.78 -13.10
CA LEU A 114 -1.73 -5.37 -11.91
C LEU A 114 -0.27 -5.73 -12.22
N PHE A 115 0.64 -5.08 -11.51
CA PHE A 115 2.07 -5.35 -11.54
C PHE A 115 2.39 -6.43 -10.52
N ILE A 116 3.10 -7.47 -10.94
CA ILE A 116 3.32 -8.70 -10.19
C ILE A 116 4.82 -8.95 -10.12
N GLY A 117 5.42 -8.60 -8.97
CA GLY A 117 6.82 -8.89 -8.69
C GLY A 117 6.98 -10.32 -8.22
N THR A 118 7.86 -11.07 -8.86
CA THR A 118 8.14 -12.47 -8.56
C THR A 118 9.63 -12.67 -8.28
N GLU A 119 10.00 -13.86 -7.84
CA GLU A 119 11.42 -14.21 -7.66
C GLU A 119 12.26 -14.23 -8.94
N LYS A 120 11.62 -14.31 -10.11
CA LYS A 120 12.27 -14.42 -11.42
C LYS A 120 11.86 -13.29 -12.37
N GLY A 121 11.37 -12.18 -11.83
CA GLY A 121 11.11 -10.97 -12.60
C GLY A 121 9.73 -10.37 -12.36
N LEU A 122 9.34 -9.51 -13.28
CA LEU A 122 8.09 -8.75 -13.24
C LEU A 122 7.12 -9.29 -14.29
N SER A 123 5.84 -9.39 -13.93
CA SER A 123 4.76 -9.60 -14.88
C SER A 123 3.71 -8.50 -14.72
N ILE A 124 2.98 -8.21 -15.79
CA ILE A 124 1.86 -7.28 -15.79
C ILE A 124 0.64 -8.02 -16.30
N LEU A 125 -0.42 -8.00 -15.51
CA LEU A 125 -1.74 -8.47 -15.90
C LEU A 125 -2.61 -7.27 -16.29
N ASP A 126 -3.05 -7.25 -17.54
CA ASP A 126 -4.15 -6.37 -17.96
C ASP A 126 -5.48 -6.92 -17.42
N LEU A 127 -6.15 -6.16 -16.56
CA LEU A 127 -7.35 -6.61 -15.84
C LEU A 127 -8.60 -6.64 -16.74
N LYS A 128 -8.58 -5.99 -17.91
CA LYS A 128 -9.68 -6.02 -18.88
C LYS A 128 -9.56 -7.21 -19.82
N SER A 129 -8.38 -7.40 -20.40
CA SER A 129 -8.13 -8.46 -21.38
C SER A 129 -7.65 -9.76 -20.77
N TRP A 130 -7.34 -9.78 -19.47
CA TRP A 130 -6.75 -10.93 -18.76
C TRP A 130 -5.45 -11.44 -19.40
N HIS A 131 -4.66 -10.51 -19.95
CA HIS A 131 -3.43 -10.83 -20.67
C HIS A 131 -2.21 -10.57 -19.80
N PHE A 132 -1.32 -11.55 -19.71
CA PHE A 132 -0.04 -11.44 -19.01
C PHE A 132 1.07 -10.97 -19.95
N LYS A 133 1.88 -10.02 -19.49
CA LYS A 133 3.10 -9.58 -20.15
C LYS A 133 4.25 -9.66 -19.16
N ASN A 134 5.18 -10.58 -19.39
CA ASN A 134 6.43 -10.61 -18.64
C ASN A 134 7.33 -9.48 -19.11
N VAL A 135 7.83 -8.72 -18.14
CA VAL A 135 8.73 -7.59 -18.36
C VAL A 135 10.08 -7.99 -17.80
N ASP A 136 11.10 -7.82 -18.63
CA ASP A 136 12.49 -7.93 -18.24
C ASP A 136 13.12 -6.54 -18.33
N PRO A 137 13.15 -5.77 -17.23
CA PRO A 137 13.72 -4.44 -17.20
C PRO A 137 15.20 -4.41 -17.62
N SER A 138 15.92 -5.53 -17.50
CA SER A 138 17.31 -5.58 -17.94
C SER A 138 17.49 -5.48 -19.45
N ARG A 139 16.45 -5.76 -20.26
CA ARG A 139 16.55 -5.66 -21.73
C ARG A 139 16.84 -4.26 -22.22
N SER A 140 16.41 -3.24 -21.50
CA SER A 140 16.64 -1.84 -21.87
C SER A 140 18.05 -1.34 -21.48
N ARG A 141 18.86 -2.17 -20.81
CA ARG A 141 20.28 -1.91 -20.49
C ARG A 141 21.15 -3.10 -20.89
N PRO A 142 21.57 -3.17 -22.17
CA PRO A 142 22.44 -4.24 -22.65
C PRO A 142 23.77 -4.35 -21.88
N ASP A 143 24.20 -3.24 -21.26
CA ASP A 143 25.40 -3.07 -20.46
C ASP A 143 25.27 -3.57 -19.01
N LEU A 144 24.07 -3.99 -18.58
CA LEU A 144 23.86 -4.52 -17.23
C LEU A 144 24.56 -5.87 -17.06
N ASP A 145 25.22 -6.07 -15.91
CA ASP A 145 25.89 -7.33 -15.56
C ASP A 145 24.92 -8.51 -15.68
N GLN A 146 25.37 -9.58 -16.34
CA GLN A 146 24.51 -10.72 -16.68
C GLN A 146 23.95 -11.43 -15.44
N ASN A 147 24.67 -11.43 -14.31
CA ASN A 147 24.15 -12.01 -13.07
C ASN A 147 22.95 -11.21 -12.52
N ILE A 148 22.95 -9.89 -12.71
CA ILE A 148 21.83 -9.03 -12.33
C ILE A 148 20.63 -9.29 -13.23
N ARG A 149 20.85 -9.48 -14.54
CA ARG A 149 19.79 -9.81 -15.52
C ARG A 149 19.12 -11.14 -15.16
N ASP A 150 19.93 -12.16 -14.88
CA ASP A 150 19.45 -13.52 -14.61
C ASP A 150 18.79 -13.65 -13.23
N ARG A 151 19.12 -12.75 -12.28
CA ARG A 151 18.57 -12.74 -10.91
C ARG A 151 17.66 -11.56 -10.65
N PHE A 152 17.03 -11.02 -11.69
CA PHE A 152 16.10 -9.90 -11.55
C PHE A 152 14.87 -10.35 -10.74
N PHE A 153 14.97 -10.18 -9.42
CA PHE A 153 13.95 -10.48 -8.43
C PHE A 153 13.30 -9.16 -8.05
N VAL A 154 11.99 -9.01 -8.15
CA VAL A 154 11.31 -7.77 -7.76
C VAL A 154 10.74 -7.93 -6.35
N ARG A 155 11.44 -7.37 -5.36
CA ARG A 155 11.03 -7.45 -3.94
C ARG A 155 9.80 -6.60 -3.68
N ASP A 156 9.81 -5.39 -4.22
CA ASP A 156 8.80 -4.39 -3.96
C ASP A 156 8.60 -3.49 -5.16
N ILE A 157 7.40 -2.92 -5.26
CA ILE A 157 6.97 -2.04 -6.34
C ILE A 157 6.28 -0.84 -5.70
N TYR A 158 6.78 0.36 -6.01
CA TYR A 158 6.26 1.60 -5.46
C TYR A 158 6.06 2.63 -6.58
N GLU A 159 4.97 3.39 -6.53
CA GLU A 159 4.75 4.52 -7.46
C GLU A 159 5.11 5.84 -6.79
N ASP A 160 5.95 6.65 -7.45
CA ASP A 160 6.24 8.00 -6.99
C ASP A 160 5.18 9.03 -7.40
N ARG A 161 5.34 10.27 -6.92
CA ARG A 161 4.39 11.37 -7.21
C ARG A 161 4.32 11.78 -8.69
N GLN A 162 5.31 11.44 -9.49
CA GLN A 162 5.34 11.72 -10.93
C GLN A 162 4.65 10.61 -11.73
N GLY A 163 4.39 9.47 -11.07
CA GLY A 163 3.78 8.29 -11.64
C GLY A 163 4.79 7.28 -12.18
N ASP A 164 6.07 7.43 -11.83
CA ASP A 164 7.10 6.45 -12.18
C ASP A 164 7.09 5.30 -11.17
N LEU A 165 7.38 4.09 -11.65
CA LEU A 165 7.45 2.91 -10.81
C LEU A 165 8.89 2.67 -10.36
N TRP A 166 9.09 2.61 -9.05
CA TRP A 166 10.30 2.17 -8.40
C TRP A 166 10.20 0.70 -8.09
N LEU A 167 11.06 -0.09 -8.72
CA LEU A 167 11.23 -1.51 -8.47
C LEU A 167 12.44 -1.67 -7.57
N ALA A 168 12.26 -2.37 -6.45
CA ALA A 168 13.35 -2.73 -5.55
C ALA A 168 13.84 -4.15 -5.91
N PRO A 169 14.89 -4.28 -6.75
CA PRO A 169 15.48 -5.59 -6.98
C PRO A 169 16.05 -6.15 -5.66
N ALA A 170 16.05 -7.47 -5.50
CA ALA A 170 16.57 -8.05 -4.25
C ALA A 170 18.05 -7.72 -3.99
N PHE A 171 18.79 -7.55 -5.08
CA PHE A 171 20.23 -7.41 -5.12
C PHE A 171 20.54 -6.15 -5.90
N GLU A 172 21.41 -5.31 -5.32
CA GLU A 172 22.08 -4.19 -5.97
C GLU A 172 21.13 -3.13 -6.55
N GLY A 173 20.86 -2.08 -5.77
CA GLY A 173 20.26 -0.86 -6.32
C GLY A 173 18.74 -0.82 -6.37
N PHE A 174 18.26 0.19 -7.11
CA PHE A 174 16.85 0.43 -7.42
C PHE A 174 16.69 0.65 -8.92
N VAL A 175 15.55 0.26 -9.47
CA VAL A 175 15.20 0.56 -10.85
C VAL A 175 14.02 1.51 -10.84
N ARG A 176 14.14 2.67 -11.49
CA ARG A 176 13.02 3.53 -11.81
C ARG A 176 12.54 3.23 -13.23
N TRP A 177 11.24 3.05 -13.40
CA TRP A 177 10.59 2.80 -14.68
C TRP A 177 9.56 3.88 -14.99
N ASP A 178 9.85 4.65 -16.03
CA ASP A 178 8.86 5.50 -16.69
C ASP A 178 7.98 4.61 -17.58
N THR A 179 6.82 4.23 -17.04
CA THR A 179 5.85 3.36 -17.73
C THR A 179 5.26 3.97 -19.00
N ARG A 180 5.35 5.29 -19.20
CA ARG A 180 4.79 5.98 -20.39
C ARG A 180 5.79 6.00 -21.53
N ALA A 181 7.05 6.30 -21.22
CA ALA A 181 8.14 6.33 -22.19
C ALA A 181 8.80 4.96 -22.38
N ASP A 182 8.42 3.96 -21.57
CA ASP A 182 9.08 2.65 -21.46
C ASP A 182 10.60 2.78 -21.20
N ARG A 183 10.97 3.75 -20.36
CA ARG A 183 12.38 4.07 -20.06
C ARG A 183 12.75 3.62 -18.66
N LEU A 184 13.91 3.00 -18.53
CA LEU A 184 14.43 2.48 -17.27
C LEU A 184 15.72 3.17 -16.86
N ASP A 185 15.76 3.62 -15.61
CA ASP A 185 16.93 4.20 -14.97
C ASP A 185 17.35 3.32 -13.79
N TYR A 186 18.59 2.82 -13.82
CA TYR A 186 19.14 1.98 -12.76
C TYR A 186 20.03 2.81 -11.83
N PHE A 187 19.80 2.64 -10.53
CA PHE A 187 20.51 3.32 -9.45
C PHE A 187 21.28 2.28 -8.63
N PRO A 188 22.57 2.03 -8.90
CA PRO A 188 23.35 1.04 -8.16
C PRO A 188 23.53 1.46 -6.70
N LEU A 189 23.53 0.48 -5.79
CA LEU A 189 24.06 0.68 -4.44
C LEU A 189 25.59 0.61 -4.51
N THR A 190 26.25 1.70 -4.86
CA THR A 190 27.71 1.78 -4.69
C THR A 190 28.02 1.84 -3.20
N TYR A 191 28.67 0.81 -2.67
CA TYR A 191 29.41 0.96 -1.42
C TYR A 191 30.58 1.90 -1.72
N SER A 192 30.58 3.10 -1.13
CA SER A 192 31.83 3.86 -1.08
C SER A 192 32.77 3.08 -0.19
N GLU A 193 33.85 2.54 -0.74
CA GLU A 193 35.00 2.12 0.07
C GLU A 193 35.49 3.37 0.81
N ALA A 194 35.27 3.38 2.14
CA ALA A 194 35.81 4.37 3.05
C ALA A 194 37.24 4.00 3.44
#